data_AF-A0A0K8RF88-F1
#
_entry.id   AF-A0A0K8RF88-F1
#
_cell.length_a   1.000
_cell.length_b   1.000
_cell.length_c   1.000
_cell.angle_alpha   90.00
_cell.angle_beta   90.00
_cell.angle_gamma   90.00
#
_symmetry.space_group_name_H-M   'P 1'
#
loop_
_entity.id
_entity.type
_entity.pdbx_description
1 polymer ?
#
loop_
_entity_poly.entity_id
_entity_poly.type
_entity_poly.pdbx_seq_one_letter_code
_entity_poly.pdbx_strand_id
1 'polypeptide(L)'
;MSVSAIHASLQPSYRLPMVQGFQEQSLESVFQRNKNPNVSDLIILAAEVGLPVEAVKVWFEHRLARWRQSQGLPANWRMVNQ
;
A
#
# COMPACT_ATOMS: atom_id res chain seq x y z
N MET A 1 15.44 -14.08 -6.49
CA MET A 1 14.44 -14.03 -5.40
C MET A 1 13.78 -12.66 -5.47
N SER A 2 12.55 -12.56 -5.98
CA SER A 2 11.88 -11.26 -6.09
C SER A 2 11.31 -10.90 -4.72
N VAL A 3 11.97 -9.98 -4.01
CA VAL A 3 11.45 -9.44 -2.75
C VAL A 3 10.33 -8.47 -3.08
N SER A 4 9.08 -8.92 -2.96
CA SER A 4 7.92 -8.03 -3.05
C SER A 4 8.07 -6.89 -2.04
N ALA A 5 8.07 -5.65 -2.51
CA ALA A 5 8.34 -4.47 -1.67
C ALA A 5 7.20 -4.14 -0.71
N ILE A 6 5.97 -4.59 -1.03
CA ILE A 6 4.75 -4.32 -0.28
C ILE A 6 4.24 -5.60 0.36
N HIS A 7 4.01 -5.56 1.68
CA HIS A 7 3.36 -6.64 2.42
C HIS A 7 2.01 -6.15 2.96
N ALA A 8 0.98 -6.98 2.86
CA ALA A 8 -0.33 -6.63 3.41
C ALA A 8 -0.23 -6.54 4.94
N SER A 9 -0.44 -5.34 5.49
CA SER A 9 -0.41 -5.06 6.92
C SER A 9 -1.45 -4.00 7.27
N LEU A 10 -2.39 -4.33 8.16
CA LEU A 10 -3.29 -3.33 8.72
C LEU A 10 -2.54 -2.45 9.73
N GLN A 11 -2.43 -1.17 9.42
CA GLN A 11 -1.84 -0.19 10.32
C GLN A 11 -2.94 0.62 11.04
N PRO A 12 -2.75 0.97 12.32
CA PRO A 12 -3.67 1.86 13.03
C PRO A 12 -3.63 3.27 12.45
N SER A 13 -4.70 4.04 12.63
CA SER A 13 -4.89 5.36 11.99
C SER A 13 -3.75 6.35 12.23
N TYR A 14 -3.11 6.34 13.40
CA TYR A 14 -1.97 7.22 13.73
C TYR A 14 -0.67 6.86 12.99
N ARG A 15 -0.60 5.68 12.35
CA ARG A 15 0.52 5.25 11.51
C ARG A 15 0.27 5.47 10.02
N LEU A 16 -0.97 5.76 9.64
CA LEU A 16 -1.30 6.03 8.25
C LEU A 16 -0.80 7.42 7.84
N PRO A 17 -0.29 7.57 6.62
CA PRO A 17 0.08 8.88 6.13
C PRO A 17 -1.16 9.76 6.02
N MET A 18 -0.97 11.05 6.33
CA MET A 18 -1.96 12.06 6.03
C MET A 18 -1.95 12.29 4.52
N VAL A 19 -2.91 11.69 3.81
CA VAL A 19 -3.11 11.86 2.38
C VAL A 19 -4.29 12.79 2.13
N GLN A 20 -4.13 13.73 1.22
CA GLN A 20 -5.22 14.60 0.75
C GLN A 20 -6.03 13.91 -0.34
N GLY A 21 -7.26 14.38 -0.60
CA GLY A 21 -8.17 13.72 -1.55
C GLY A 21 -7.58 13.53 -2.96
N PHE A 22 -6.79 14.48 -3.46
CA PHE A 22 -6.14 14.33 -4.77
C PHE A 22 -5.02 13.26 -4.75
N GLN A 23 -4.28 13.16 -3.64
CA GLN A 23 -3.22 12.16 -3.46
C GLN A 23 -3.83 10.78 -3.35
N GLU A 24 -4.90 10.63 -2.58
CA GLU A 24 -5.62 9.36 -2.43
C GLU A 24 -6.18 8.86 -3.79
N GLN A 25 -6.73 9.75 -4.62
CA GLN A 25 -7.20 9.38 -5.95
C GLN A 25 -6.08 8.87 -6.85
N SER A 26 -4.92 9.53 -6.85
CA SER A 26 -3.75 9.10 -7.62
C SER A 26 -3.21 7.76 -7.13
N LEU A 27 -3.06 7.60 -5.80
CA LEU A 27 -2.62 6.35 -5.16
C LEU A 27 -3.56 5.18 -5.49
N GLU A 28 -4.88 5.40 -5.43
CA GLU A 28 -5.88 4.39 -5.74
C GLU A 28 -5.87 4.01 -7.22
N SER A 29 -5.70 4.96 -8.13
CA SER A 29 -5.59 4.70 -9.57
C SER A 29 -4.41 3.77 -9.89
N VAL A 30 -3.26 4.02 -9.25
CA VAL A 30 -2.08 3.15 -9.40
C VAL A 30 -2.33 1.79 -8.75
N PHE A 31 -2.91 1.74 -7.54
CA PHE A 31 -3.21 0.49 -6.84
C PHE A 31 -4.14 -0.44 -7.63
N GLN A 32 -5.14 0.13 -8.31
CA GLN A 32 -6.06 -0.67 -9.14
C GLN A 32 -5.31 -1.35 -10.30
N ARG A 33 -4.34 -0.67 -10.90
CA ARG A 33 -3.51 -1.17 -12.01
C ARG A 33 -2.41 -2.12 -11.55
N ASN A 34 -1.74 -1.80 -10.44
CA ASN A 34 -0.65 -2.57 -9.87
C ASN A 34 -0.76 -2.63 -8.34
N LYS A 35 -1.11 -3.81 -7.81
CA LYS A 35 -1.27 -4.06 -6.37
C LYS A 35 0.04 -4.39 -5.65
N ASN A 36 1.12 -4.63 -6.40
CA ASN A 36 2.45 -4.93 -5.87
C ASN A 36 3.51 -4.13 -6.64
N PRO A 37 3.52 -2.79 -6.51
CA PRO A 37 4.52 -1.95 -7.13
C PRO A 37 5.93 -2.26 -6.59
N ASN A 38 6.92 -2.12 -7.48
CA ASN A 38 8.31 -2.26 -7.08
C ASN A 38 8.77 -0.97 -6.35
N VAL A 39 9.93 -1.02 -5.70
CA VAL A 39 10.47 0.16 -4.99
C VAL A 39 10.64 1.35 -5.93
N SER A 40 11.09 1.13 -7.17
CA SER A 40 11.23 2.19 -8.18
C SER A 40 9.90 2.86 -8.52
N ASP A 41 8.82 2.09 -8.66
CA ASP A 41 7.48 2.61 -8.96
C ASP A 41 6.95 3.45 -7.80
N LEU A 42 7.20 3.02 -6.56
CA LEU A 42 6.84 3.76 -5.35
C LEU A 42 7.58 5.11 -5.28
N ILE A 43 8.86 5.15 -5.66
CA ILE A 43 9.65 6.39 -5.69
C ILE A 43 9.08 7.37 -6.71
N ILE A 44 8.74 6.89 -7.92
CA ILE A 44 8.15 7.73 -8.97
C ILE A 44 6.80 8.28 -8.50
N LEU A 45 5.92 7.41 -7.99
CA LEU A 45 4.60 7.80 -7.49
C LEU A 45 4.71 8.82 -6.34
N ALA A 46 5.61 8.59 -5.40
CA ALA A 46 5.88 9.49 -4.28
C ALA A 46 6.27 10.90 -4.76
N ALA A 47 7.12 10.99 -5.79
CA ALA A 47 7.48 12.27 -6.41
C ALA A 47 6.29 12.93 -7.10
N GLU A 48 5.44 12.16 -7.80
CA GLU A 48 4.25 12.66 -8.49
C GLU A 48 3.19 13.24 -7.54
N VAL A 49 2.91 12.56 -6.43
CA VAL A 49 1.89 13.00 -5.45
C VAL A 49 2.44 13.92 -4.35
N GLY A 50 3.75 14.14 -4.34
CA GLY A 50 4.44 14.98 -3.34
C GLY A 50 4.43 14.37 -1.94
N LEU A 51 4.54 13.04 -1.82
CA LEU A 51 4.59 12.32 -0.54
C LEU A 51 5.95 11.66 -0.33
N PRO A 52 6.36 11.41 0.91
CA PRO A 52 7.51 10.54 1.19
C PRO A 52 7.26 9.11 0.66
N VAL A 53 8.31 8.46 0.15
CA VAL A 53 8.23 7.07 -0.32
C VAL A 53 7.69 6.12 0.76
N GLU A 54 8.08 6.34 2.02
CA GLU A 54 7.59 5.55 3.15
C GLU A 54 6.08 5.76 3.40
N ALA A 55 5.57 6.98 3.20
CA ALA A 55 4.14 7.27 3.30
C ALA A 55 3.36 6.50 2.22
N VAL A 56 3.82 6.56 0.97
CA VAL A 56 3.22 5.80 -0.13
C VAL A 56 3.25 4.30 0.17
N LYS A 57 4.39 3.78 0.64
CA LYS A 57 4.55 2.37 1.03
C LYS A 57 3.55 1.96 2.10
N VAL A 58 3.47 2.68 3.21
CA VAL A 58 2.51 2.40 4.30
C VAL A 58 1.06 2.43 3.80
N TRP A 59 0.72 3.38 2.94
CA TRP A 59 -0.60 3.46 2.32
C TRP A 59 -0.90 2.19 1.50
N PHE A 60 0.05 1.75 0.67
CA PHE A 60 -0.10 0.54 -0.14
C PHE A 60 -0.22 -0.72 0.71
N GLU A 61 0.57 -0.86 1.78
CA GLU A 61 0.49 -1.99 2.71
C GLU A 61 -0.89 -2.10 3.38
N HIS A 62 -1.41 -0.96 3.87
CA HIS A 62 -2.73 -0.89 4.49
C HIS A 62 -3.86 -1.12 3.48
N ARG A 63 -3.78 -0.49 2.30
CA ARG A 63 -4.78 -0.65 1.24
C ARG A 63 -4.83 -2.09 0.74
N LEU A 64 -3.68 -2.73 0.58
CA LEU A 64 -3.57 -4.14 0.21
C LEU A 64 -4.20 -5.05 1.28
N ALA A 65 -3.97 -4.79 2.56
CA ALA A 65 -4.60 -5.53 3.65
C ALA A 65 -6.13 -5.38 3.66
N ARG A 66 -6.64 -4.16 3.45
CA ARG A 66 -8.07 -3.89 3.31
C ARG A 66 -8.68 -4.58 2.10
N TRP A 67 -7.98 -4.59 0.97
CA TRP A 67 -8.41 -5.31 -0.23
C TRP A 67 -8.49 -6.81 0.03
N ARG A 68 -7.46 -7.41 0.67
CA ARG A 68 -7.47 -8.83 1.05
C ARG A 68 -8.67 -9.18 1.94
N GLN A 69 -8.97 -8.37 2.95
CA GLN A 69 -10.16 -8.57 3.78
C GLN A 69 -11.45 -8.56 2.97
N SER A 70 -11.59 -7.62 2.02
CA SER A 70 -12.74 -7.57 1.12
C SER A 70 -12.86 -8.78 0.19
N GLN A 71 -11.77 -9.51 -0.05
CA GLN A 71 -11.76 -10.75 -0.83
C GLN A 71 -11.97 -11.99 0.04
N GLY A 72 -12.20 -11.83 1.35
CA GLY A 72 -12.27 -12.95 2.30
C GLY A 72 -10.91 -13.58 2.62
N LEU A 73 -9.81 -12.93 2.26
CA LEU A 73 -8.44 -13.36 2.56
C LEU A 73 -7.95 -12.77 3.88
N PRO A 74 -7.02 -13.44 4.59
CA PRO A 74 -6.40 -12.87 5.78
C PRO A 74 -5.67 -11.57 5.44
N ALA A 75 -5.92 -10.55 6.27
CA ALA A 75 -5.43 -9.18 6.09
C ALA A 75 -3.91 -9.09 6.13
N ASN A 76 -3.27 -9.90 6.99
CA ASN A 76 -1.83 -9.92 7.18
C ASN A 76 -1.24 -11.16 6.50
N TRP A 77 -0.21 -10.97 5.67
CA TRP A 77 0.52 -12.07 5.02
C TRP A 77 1.09 -13.08 6.05
N ARG A 78 1.42 -12.62 7.26
CA ARG A 78 2.04 -13.42 8.33
C ARG A 78 1.09 -14.34 9.12
N MET A 79 -0.20 -14.38 8.79
CA MET A 79 -1.17 -15.27 9.45
C MET A 79 -1.68 -16.34 8.47
N VAL A 80 -0.75 -17.12 7.93
CA VAL A 80 -1.04 -18.47 7.41
C VAL A 80 -0.02 -19.38 8.08
N ASN A 81 -0.33 -19.81 9.30
CA ASN A 81 0.19 -21.01 9.99
C ASN A 81 -0.34 -20.99 11.42
N GLN A 82 -1.43 -21.71 11.67
CA GLN A 82 -1.44 -22.94 12.48
C GLN A 82 -2.59 -23.83 11.99
#